data_AF-A0A1I2UEH5-F1
#
_entry.id   AF-A0A1I2UEH5-F1
#
_cell.length_a   1.000
_cell.length_b   1.000
_cell.length_c   1.000
_cell.angle_alpha   90.00
_cell.angle_beta   90.00
_cell.angle_gamma   90.00
#
_symmetry.space_group_name_H-M   'P 1'
#
loop_
_entity.id
_entity.type
_entity.pdbx_description
1 polymer ?
#
loop_
_entity_poly.entity_id
_entity_poly.type
_entity_poly.pdbx_seq_one_letter_code
_entity_poly.pdbx_strand_id
1 'polypeptide(L)'
;MKKSTVFIGLMLAAGLAQSAFAAAKVPLLKRSAVMQCADRKIELKGECFKQDEIAGLSCTKQRLSISDAATGQELGSQTFKPVPLKAGDAYPIIAERLSDASCVETPGKEKFIVIMMSTGGNCAQCEWQQLYTWDGKVLGSSLNAKQDPAIGAALKGTESKKAKKLGEGDLYIYAETD
;
A
#
# COMPACT_ATOMS: atom_id res chain seq x y z
N MET A 1 -82.23 20.85 25.40
CA MET A 1 -82.72 19.59 24.79
C MET A 1 -81.69 19.11 23.78
N LYS A 2 -81.22 17.85 23.94
CA LYS A 2 -80.75 16.84 22.95
C LYS A 2 -80.38 17.35 21.54
N LYS A 3 -79.24 17.03 20.91
CA LYS A 3 -78.60 15.71 20.71
C LYS A 3 -77.11 15.82 20.32
N SER A 4 -76.38 14.76 20.64
CA SER A 4 -75.00 14.39 20.30
C SER A 4 -74.66 14.43 18.81
N THR A 5 -73.36 14.55 18.46
CA THR A 5 -72.62 13.56 17.65
C THR A 5 -71.10 13.75 17.86
N VAL A 6 -70.44 12.68 18.29
CA VAL A 6 -68.99 12.50 18.35
C VAL A 6 -68.50 12.15 16.94
N PHE A 7 -67.40 12.75 16.47
CA PHE A 7 -66.56 12.14 15.44
C PHE A 7 -65.08 12.22 15.83
N ILE A 8 -64.52 11.03 16.03
CA ILE A 8 -63.12 10.73 16.28
C ILE A 8 -62.39 10.88 14.94
N GLY A 9 -61.46 11.83 14.86
CA GLY A 9 -60.56 12.01 13.73
C GLY A 9 -59.13 11.67 14.13
N LEU A 10 -58.85 10.36 14.26
CA LEU A 10 -57.52 9.82 14.43
C LEU A 10 -56.77 9.97 13.09
N MET A 11 -55.92 10.97 12.94
CA MET A 11 -55.00 11.05 11.80
C MET A 11 -53.61 10.63 12.26
N LEU A 12 -53.21 9.50 11.67
CA LEU A 12 -52.01 8.74 11.94
C LEU A 12 -50.76 9.62 11.93
N ALA A 13 -49.97 9.48 12.99
CA ALA A 13 -48.53 9.71 12.93
C ALA A 13 -47.92 8.70 11.94
N ALA A 14 -47.86 9.06 10.66
CA ALA A 14 -47.01 8.37 9.71
C ALA A 14 -45.59 8.93 9.91
N GLY A 15 -44.86 8.29 10.82
CA GLY A 15 -43.44 8.52 10.99
C GLY A 15 -42.75 8.32 9.65
N LEU A 16 -42.24 9.40 9.08
CA LEU A 16 -41.10 9.34 8.17
C LEU A 16 -39.89 8.94 9.03
N ALA A 17 -39.85 7.65 9.41
CA ALA A 17 -38.61 7.03 9.83
C ALA A 17 -37.68 7.15 8.64
N GLN A 18 -36.78 8.14 8.70
CA GLN A 18 -35.62 8.20 7.85
C GLN A 18 -34.92 6.86 7.96
N SER A 19 -35.15 5.98 7.00
CA SER A 19 -34.25 4.88 6.71
C SER A 19 -32.98 5.52 6.13
N ALA A 20 -32.20 6.14 7.02
CA ALA A 20 -30.78 6.27 6.82
C ALA A 20 -30.29 4.81 6.77
N PHE A 21 -30.22 4.26 5.56
CA PHE A 21 -29.38 3.11 5.31
C PHE A 21 -27.99 3.54 5.79
N ALA A 22 -27.64 3.11 7.00
CA ALA A 22 -26.25 3.02 7.39
C ALA A 22 -25.65 2.03 6.39
N ALA A 23 -25.11 2.55 5.29
CA ALA A 23 -24.33 1.77 4.35
C ALA A 23 -23.26 1.08 5.20
N ALA A 24 -23.38 -0.24 5.34
CA ALA A 24 -22.43 -1.02 6.10
C ALA A 24 -21.04 -0.72 5.52
N LYS A 25 -20.15 -0.16 6.33
CA LYS A 25 -18.79 0.16 5.88
C LYS A 25 -18.16 -1.15 5.41
N VAL A 26 -17.73 -1.19 4.15
CA VAL A 26 -17.03 -2.35 3.58
C VAL A 26 -15.86 -2.69 4.51
N PRO A 27 -15.73 -3.93 4.99
CA PRO A 27 -14.70 -4.29 5.96
C PRO A 27 -13.31 -4.17 5.35
N LEU A 28 -12.38 -3.59 6.10
CA LEU A 28 -10.96 -3.54 5.75
C LEU A 28 -10.25 -4.78 6.26
N LEU A 29 -9.54 -5.46 5.36
CA LEU A 29 -8.66 -6.57 5.67
C LEU A 29 -7.27 -6.04 6.03
N LYS A 30 -6.75 -6.47 7.17
CA LYS A 30 -5.35 -6.25 7.54
C LYS A 30 -4.50 -7.34 6.91
N ARG A 31 -3.44 -6.95 6.21
CA ARG A 31 -2.54 -7.86 5.51
C ARG A 31 -1.09 -7.41 5.68
N SER A 32 -0.16 -8.35 5.56
CA SER A 32 1.27 -8.07 5.60
C SER A 32 2.05 -9.01 4.70
N ALA A 33 3.07 -8.48 4.04
CA ALA A 33 4.12 -9.24 3.37
C ALA A 33 5.45 -8.96 4.09
N VAL A 34 6.25 -10.01 4.30
CA VAL A 34 7.51 -9.91 5.05
C VAL A 34 8.60 -10.60 4.27
N MET A 35 9.75 -9.96 4.24
CA MET A 35 10.96 -10.45 3.63
C MET A 35 12.14 -10.30 4.57
N GLN A 36 12.99 -11.33 4.62
CA GLN A 36 14.28 -11.29 5.32
C GLN A 36 15.41 -11.00 4.35
N CYS A 37 16.28 -10.07 4.71
CA CYS A 37 17.41 -9.58 3.93
C CYS A 37 18.67 -9.53 4.79
N ALA A 38 19.44 -10.62 4.84
CA ALA A 38 20.56 -10.74 5.77
C ALA A 38 20.16 -10.34 7.21
N ASP A 39 20.67 -9.22 7.73
CA ASP A 39 20.39 -8.64 9.05
C ASP A 39 19.23 -7.62 9.05
N ARG A 40 18.43 -7.57 7.98
CA ARG A 40 17.26 -6.69 7.85
C ARG A 40 15.98 -7.49 7.69
N LYS A 41 14.92 -7.05 8.37
CA LYS A 41 13.54 -7.46 8.11
C LYS A 41 12.83 -6.32 7.39
N ILE A 42 12.30 -6.60 6.20
CA ILE A 42 11.49 -5.69 5.41
C ILE A 42 10.04 -6.16 5.49
N GLU A 43 9.15 -5.29 5.94
CA GLU A 43 7.76 -5.63 6.17
C GLU A 43 6.86 -4.56 5.58
N LEU A 44 5.95 -5.01 4.72
CA LEU A 44 4.88 -4.22 4.16
C LEU A 44 3.58 -4.58 4.87
N LYS A 45 2.95 -3.61 5.52
CA LYS A 45 1.62 -3.77 6.13
C LYS A 45 0.61 -2.95 5.35
N GLY A 46 -0.61 -3.47 5.20
CA GLY A 46 -1.71 -2.74 4.59
C GLY A 46 -3.07 -3.00 5.22
N GLU A 47 -3.95 -2.02 5.05
CA GLU A 47 -5.39 -2.14 5.27
C GLU A 47 -6.07 -2.01 3.91
N CYS A 48 -6.73 -3.06 3.45
CA CYS A 48 -7.22 -3.15 2.07
C CYS A 48 -8.67 -3.65 2.01
N PHE A 49 -9.43 -3.15 1.04
CA PHE A 49 -10.78 -3.64 0.80
C PHE A 49 -10.73 -5.01 0.12
N LYS A 50 -11.63 -5.92 0.49
CA LYS A 50 -11.92 -7.12 -0.32
C LYS A 50 -12.60 -6.62 -1.59
N GLN A 51 -11.92 -6.67 -2.74
CA GLN A 51 -12.60 -6.44 -4.01
C GLN A 51 -13.33 -7.72 -4.37
N ASP A 52 -14.66 -7.64 -4.45
CA ASP A 52 -15.46 -8.66 -5.10
C ASP A 52 -15.00 -8.71 -6.58
N GLU A 53 -14.37 -9.81 -6.98
CA GLU A 53 -14.13 -10.22 -8.38
C GLU A 53 -13.07 -9.47 -9.19
N ILE A 54 -12.34 -8.48 -8.64
CA ILE A 54 -11.23 -7.80 -9.34
C ILE A 54 -9.88 -8.16 -8.70
N ALA A 55 -8.94 -8.63 -9.52
CA ALA A 55 -7.61 -9.03 -9.07
C ALA A 55 -6.78 -7.82 -8.59
N GLY A 56 -6.45 -7.80 -7.31
CA GLY A 56 -5.58 -6.82 -6.65
C GLY A 56 -6.27 -6.17 -5.44
N LEU A 57 -5.65 -6.24 -4.26
CA LEU A 57 -6.22 -5.60 -3.07
C LEU A 57 -6.13 -4.07 -3.18
N SER A 58 -7.27 -3.41 -3.09
CA SER A 58 -7.37 -1.95 -3.04
C SER A 58 -7.02 -1.46 -1.64
N CYS A 59 -5.73 -1.25 -1.38
CA CYS A 59 -5.24 -0.79 -0.09
C CYS A 59 -5.49 0.70 0.11
N THR A 60 -6.04 1.07 1.27
CA THR A 60 -6.30 2.47 1.66
C THR A 60 -5.25 2.99 2.63
N LYS A 61 -4.54 2.07 3.31
CA LYS A 61 -3.32 2.36 4.06
C LYS A 61 -2.26 1.32 3.72
N GLN A 62 -1.02 1.77 3.57
CA GLN A 62 0.12 0.89 3.38
C GLN A 62 1.36 1.52 4.00
N ARG A 63 2.14 0.72 4.70
CA ARG A 63 3.39 1.14 5.34
C ARG A 63 4.45 0.08 5.10
N LEU A 64 5.53 0.50 4.46
CA LEU A 64 6.78 -0.25 4.41
C LEU A 64 7.61 0.09 5.64
N SER A 65 8.20 -0.92 6.27
CA SER A 65 9.12 -0.79 7.39
C SER A 65 10.36 -1.62 7.15
N ILE A 66 11.51 -1.07 7.49
CA ILE A 66 12.81 -1.72 7.42
C ILE A 66 13.35 -1.72 8.85
N SER A 67 13.65 -2.90 9.36
CA SER A 67 14.07 -3.11 10.74
C SER A 67 15.31 -3.97 10.82
N ASP A 68 16.10 -3.79 11.87
CA ASP A 68 17.14 -4.74 12.23
C ASP A 68 16.50 -6.06 12.68
N ALA A 69 16.91 -7.17 12.09
CA ALA A 69 16.25 -8.45 12.29
C ALA A 69 16.54 -9.09 13.65
N ALA A 70 17.68 -8.77 14.26
CA ALA A 70 18.08 -9.34 15.55
C ALA A 70 17.40 -8.61 16.72
N THR A 71 17.29 -7.29 16.62
CA THR A 71 16.78 -6.41 17.69
C THR A 71 15.33 -5.99 17.50
N GLY A 72 14.81 -6.06 16.26
CA GLY A 72 13.49 -5.55 15.91
C GLY A 72 13.40 -4.02 15.82
N GLN A 73 14.53 -3.31 15.95
CA GLN A 73 14.56 -1.85 15.87
C GLN A 73 14.18 -1.38 14.46
N GLU A 74 13.19 -0.48 14.34
CA GLU A 74 12.87 0.18 13.07
C GLU A 74 14.00 1.15 12.71
N LEU A 75 14.59 0.97 11.52
CA LEU A 75 15.65 1.81 10.98
C LEU A 75 15.06 2.88 10.06
N GLY A 76 14.03 2.51 9.30
CA GLY A 76 13.29 3.42 8.44
C GLY A 76 11.93 2.89 8.03
N SER A 77 11.07 3.80 7.59
CA SER A 77 9.73 3.47 7.12
C SER A 77 9.22 4.46 6.09
N GLN A 78 8.30 3.99 5.27
CA GLN A 78 7.58 4.79 4.29
C GLN A 78 6.09 4.50 4.39
N THR A 79 5.29 5.56 4.53
CA THR A 79 3.83 5.46 4.50
C THR A 79 3.34 5.94 3.13
N PHE A 80 2.59 5.09 2.45
CA PHE A 80 1.99 5.42 1.15
C PHE A 80 0.63 6.07 1.37
N LYS A 81 0.36 7.13 0.61
CA LYS A 81 -0.87 7.92 0.74
C LYS A 81 -1.82 7.54 -0.39
N PRO A 82 -3.11 7.35 -0.10
CA PRO A 82 -4.07 7.09 -1.15
C PRO A 82 -4.22 8.33 -2.05
N VAL A 83 -4.58 8.09 -3.30
CA VAL A 83 -4.93 9.16 -4.24
C VAL A 83 -6.26 9.81 -3.81
N PRO A 84 -6.46 11.11 -4.12
CA PRO A 84 -7.75 11.75 -3.89
C PRO A 84 -8.87 11.01 -4.63
N LEU A 85 -9.98 10.79 -3.92
CA LEU A 85 -11.22 10.23 -4.48
C LEU A 85 -11.72 11.07 -5.64
N LYS A 86 -12.02 10.43 -6.77
CA LYS A 86 -12.72 11.03 -7.90
C LYS A 86 -14.19 10.65 -7.86
N ALA A 87 -15.02 11.42 -8.56
CA ALA A 87 -16.43 11.11 -8.69
C ALA A 87 -16.61 9.73 -9.36
N GLY A 88 -17.30 8.81 -8.69
CA GLY A 88 -17.50 7.43 -9.13
C GLY A 88 -16.61 6.40 -8.43
N ASP A 89 -15.59 6.83 -7.69
CA ASP A 89 -14.77 5.92 -6.89
C ASP A 89 -15.54 5.44 -5.64
N ALA A 90 -15.46 4.14 -5.35
CA ALA A 90 -16.07 3.58 -4.15
C ALA A 90 -15.29 3.93 -2.87
N TYR A 91 -13.96 4.05 -2.95
CA TYR A 91 -13.07 4.31 -1.83
C TYR A 91 -11.67 4.79 -2.28
N PRO A 92 -10.91 5.47 -1.40
CA PRO A 92 -9.57 5.96 -1.74
C PRO A 92 -8.56 4.79 -1.74
N ILE A 93 -7.79 4.68 -2.81
CA ILE A 93 -6.78 3.61 -3.00
C ILE A 93 -5.38 4.19 -3.11
N ILE A 94 -4.40 3.41 -2.68
CA ILE A 94 -2.98 3.67 -2.96
C ILE A 94 -2.69 3.19 -4.38
N ALA A 95 -2.17 4.08 -5.22
CA ALA A 95 -1.89 3.76 -6.61
C ALA A 95 -0.63 2.90 -6.74
N GLU A 96 0.35 3.13 -5.86
CA GLU A 96 1.62 2.44 -5.85
C GLU A 96 1.49 1.02 -5.27
N ARG A 97 1.84 0.05 -6.10
CA ARG A 97 1.98 -1.36 -5.77
C ARG A 97 3.45 -1.64 -5.55
N LEU A 98 3.73 -2.37 -4.48
CA LEU A 98 5.05 -2.93 -4.21
C LEU A 98 5.01 -4.39 -4.67
N SER A 99 6.04 -4.82 -5.38
CA SER A 99 6.21 -6.21 -5.81
C SER A 99 7.53 -6.74 -5.30
N ASP A 100 8.46 -7.04 -6.19
CA ASP A 100 9.73 -7.66 -5.86
C ASP A 100 10.61 -6.71 -5.05
N ALA A 101 11.20 -7.24 -3.99
CA ALA A 101 12.24 -6.60 -3.23
C ALA A 101 13.51 -7.44 -3.26
N SER A 102 14.64 -6.75 -3.34
CA SER A 102 15.96 -7.37 -3.27
C SER A 102 16.90 -6.54 -2.41
N CYS A 103 17.82 -7.25 -1.76
CA CYS A 103 18.87 -6.65 -0.97
C CYS A 103 20.20 -6.97 -1.60
N VAL A 104 21.02 -5.96 -1.86
CA VAL A 104 22.17 -6.09 -2.75
C VAL A 104 23.38 -5.42 -2.12
N GLU A 105 24.51 -6.13 -2.12
CA GLU A 105 25.83 -5.57 -1.87
C GLU A 105 26.51 -5.28 -3.21
N THR A 106 26.87 -4.02 -3.47
CA THR A 106 27.56 -3.60 -4.69
C THR A 106 29.00 -4.09 -4.70
N PRO A 107 29.69 -4.04 -5.86
CA PRO A 107 31.13 -4.34 -5.91
C PRO A 107 31.97 -3.42 -5.00
N GLY A 108 31.50 -2.20 -4.75
CA GLY A 108 32.09 -1.24 -3.82
C GLY A 108 31.79 -1.52 -2.35
N LYS A 109 31.11 -2.63 -2.03
CA LYS A 109 30.71 -3.04 -0.67
C LYS A 109 29.63 -2.18 -0.01
N GLU A 110 28.97 -1.33 -0.78
CA GLU A 110 27.78 -0.62 -0.34
C GLU A 110 26.57 -1.55 -0.37
N LYS A 111 25.65 -1.40 0.59
CA LYS A 111 24.44 -2.22 0.67
C LYS A 111 23.19 -1.38 0.45
N PHE A 112 22.31 -1.88 -0.40
CA PHE A 112 21.05 -1.25 -0.76
C PHE A 112 19.90 -2.22 -0.65
N ILE A 113 18.72 -1.67 -0.39
CA ILE A 113 17.43 -2.34 -0.54
C ILE A 113 16.78 -1.74 -1.78
N VAL A 114 16.41 -2.60 -2.73
CA VAL A 114 15.80 -2.23 -4.01
C VAL A 114 14.41 -2.80 -4.04
N ILE A 115 13.40 -1.96 -4.20
CA ILE A 115 11.99 -2.38 -4.27
C ILE A 115 11.42 -1.97 -5.62
N MET A 116 10.83 -2.92 -6.33
CA MET A 116 10.04 -2.66 -7.53
C MET A 116 8.71 -2.05 -7.15
N MET A 117 8.45 -0.90 -7.75
CA MET A 117 7.24 -0.12 -7.58
C MET A 117 6.47 -0.11 -8.90
N SER A 118 5.14 -0.15 -8.84
CA SER A 118 4.30 -0.03 -10.03
C SER A 118 3.03 0.75 -9.72
N THR A 119 2.61 1.70 -10.57
CA THR A 119 1.25 2.28 -10.49
C THR A 119 0.21 1.47 -11.28
N GLY A 120 0.63 0.35 -11.89
CA GLY A 120 -0.16 -0.36 -12.89
C GLY A 120 -0.26 0.38 -14.23
N GLY A 121 -0.72 -0.33 -15.26
CA GLY A 121 -0.84 0.17 -16.63
C GLY A 121 0.37 -0.17 -17.51
N ASN A 122 0.23 0.08 -18.82
CA ASN A 122 1.28 -0.19 -19.80
C ASN A 122 2.01 1.11 -20.16
N CYS A 123 2.94 1.56 -19.31
CA CYS A 123 3.77 2.72 -19.60
C CYS A 123 5.20 2.59 -19.04
N ALA A 124 6.17 3.19 -19.73
CA ALA A 124 7.60 3.08 -19.38
C ALA A 124 7.99 3.72 -18.03
N GLN A 125 7.12 4.57 -17.47
CA GLN A 125 7.30 5.23 -16.17
C GLN A 125 6.38 4.64 -15.09
N CYS A 126 5.53 3.66 -15.47
CA CYS A 126 4.56 3.05 -14.57
C CYS A 126 5.23 2.07 -13.62
N GLU A 127 6.44 1.61 -13.94
CA GLU A 127 7.26 0.73 -13.11
C GLU A 127 8.63 1.35 -12.88
N TRP A 128 9.13 1.29 -11.65
CA TRP A 128 10.44 1.82 -11.30
C TRP A 128 11.06 1.09 -10.12
N GLN A 129 12.38 1.22 -9.99
CA GLN A 129 13.11 0.76 -8.81
C GLN A 129 13.18 1.91 -7.80
N GLN A 130 12.74 1.65 -6.58
CA GLN A 130 12.96 2.51 -5.43
C GLN A 130 14.17 2.00 -4.65
N LEU A 131 15.16 2.86 -4.45
CA LEU A 131 16.35 2.59 -3.66
C LEU A 131 16.20 3.11 -2.23
N TYR A 132 16.58 2.26 -1.28
CA TYR A 132 16.74 2.61 0.11
C TYR A 132 18.18 2.29 0.53
N THR A 133 18.72 3.11 1.42
CA THR A 133 19.96 2.80 2.13
C THR A 133 19.76 1.60 3.05
N TRP A 134 20.86 0.98 3.51
CA TRP A 134 20.79 -0.13 4.46
C TRP A 134 20.15 0.24 5.81
N ASP A 135 20.10 1.54 6.13
CA ASP A 135 19.44 2.09 7.32
C ASP A 135 17.97 2.46 7.05
N GLY A 136 17.41 2.07 5.90
CA GLY A 136 15.99 2.22 5.59
C GLY A 136 15.56 3.62 5.14
N LYS A 137 16.50 4.53 4.85
CA LYS A 137 16.17 5.84 4.26
C LYS A 137 15.98 5.71 2.76
N VAL A 138 14.96 6.38 2.22
CA VAL A 138 14.79 6.50 0.77
C VAL A 138 15.97 7.28 0.19
N LEU A 139 16.74 6.64 -0.69
CA LEU A 139 17.81 7.31 -1.45
C LEU A 139 17.23 7.99 -2.68
N GLY A 140 16.33 7.31 -3.39
CA GLY A 140 15.69 7.83 -4.60
C GLY A 140 15.20 6.71 -5.52
N SER A 141 14.91 7.02 -6.78
CA SER A 141 14.35 6.06 -7.73
C SER A 141 14.97 6.12 -9.12
N SER A 142 14.80 5.05 -9.90
CA SER A 142 15.24 5.01 -11.29
C SER A 142 14.63 6.10 -12.17
N LEU A 143 13.46 6.64 -11.80
CA LEU A 143 12.84 7.77 -12.49
C LEU A 143 13.69 9.06 -12.42
N ASN A 144 14.47 9.22 -11.34
CA ASN A 144 15.28 10.41 -11.07
C ASN A 144 16.78 10.19 -11.34
N ALA A 145 17.16 9.01 -11.84
CA ALA A 145 18.57 8.62 -12.00
C ALA A 145 19.35 9.46 -13.03
N LYS A 146 18.66 10.13 -13.96
CA LYS A 146 19.29 11.04 -14.92
C LYS A 146 19.61 12.40 -14.30
N GLN A 147 18.83 12.81 -13.30
CA GLN A 147 18.93 14.09 -12.62
C GLN A 147 19.87 14.02 -11.42
N ASP A 148 20.03 12.83 -10.83
CA ASP A 148 20.91 12.59 -9.68
C ASP A 148 21.95 11.49 -10.00
N PRO A 149 23.24 11.87 -10.19
CA PRO A 149 24.31 10.92 -10.46
C PRO A 149 24.53 9.89 -9.36
N ALA A 150 24.24 10.21 -8.09
CA ALA A 150 24.42 9.28 -6.98
C ALA A 150 23.40 8.14 -7.06
N ILE A 151 22.15 8.44 -7.39
CA ILE A 151 21.11 7.43 -7.66
C ILE A 151 21.51 6.58 -8.86
N GLY A 152 21.96 7.21 -9.96
CA GLY A 152 22.41 6.49 -11.15
C GLY A 152 23.60 5.55 -10.89
N ALA A 153 24.54 5.95 -10.03
CA ALA A 153 25.66 5.12 -9.62
C ALA A 153 25.21 3.95 -8.73
N ALA A 154 24.33 4.20 -7.75
CA ALA A 154 23.79 3.16 -6.88
C ALA A 154 23.04 2.09 -7.68
N LEU A 155 22.17 2.49 -8.61
CA LEU A 155 21.43 1.57 -9.50
C LEU A 155 22.37 0.69 -10.33
N LYS A 156 23.37 1.30 -10.99
CA LYS A 156 24.39 0.54 -11.73
C LYS A 156 25.17 -0.42 -10.84
N GLY A 157 25.44 0.00 -9.59
CA GLY A 157 26.08 -0.83 -8.59
C GLY A 157 25.24 -2.05 -8.21
N THR A 158 23.93 -1.86 -8.02
CA THR A 158 22.99 -2.94 -7.68
C THR A 158 22.69 -3.88 -8.85
N GLU A 159 22.70 -3.38 -10.09
CA GLU A 159 22.46 -4.16 -11.31
C GLU A 159 23.72 -4.83 -11.87
N SER A 160 24.88 -4.56 -11.28
CA SER A 160 26.14 -5.13 -11.71
C SER A 160 26.12 -6.65 -11.60
N LYS A 161 26.66 -7.35 -12.61
CA LYS A 161 26.87 -8.82 -12.55
C LYS A 161 27.78 -9.26 -11.40
N LYS A 162 28.55 -8.33 -10.82
CA LYS A 162 29.43 -8.57 -9.67
C LYS A 162 28.75 -8.23 -8.33
N ALA A 163 27.53 -7.72 -8.36
CA ALA A 163 26.77 -7.45 -7.14
C ALA A 163 26.33 -8.76 -6.49
N LYS A 164 26.31 -8.78 -5.16
CA LYS A 164 25.90 -9.96 -4.38
C LYS A 164 24.48 -9.74 -3.87
N LYS A 165 23.56 -10.64 -4.22
CA LYS A 165 22.23 -10.70 -3.61
C LYS A 165 22.35 -11.21 -2.17
N LEU A 166 21.84 -10.44 -1.22
CA LEU A 166 21.75 -10.72 0.21
C LEU A 166 20.37 -11.25 0.62
N GLY A 167 19.36 -11.08 -0.25
CA GLY A 167 18.00 -11.58 -0.11
C GLY A 167 17.16 -11.13 -1.31
N GLU A 168 16.14 -11.91 -1.66
CA GLU A 168 15.14 -11.60 -2.69
C GLU A 168 13.80 -12.23 -2.30
N GLY A 169 12.70 -11.51 -2.56
CA GLY A 169 11.38 -11.93 -2.12
C GLY A 169 10.31 -10.95 -2.57
N ASP A 170 9.07 -11.38 -2.45
CA ASP A 170 7.92 -10.59 -2.87
C ASP A 170 7.33 -9.80 -1.69
N LEU A 171 7.08 -8.50 -1.93
CA LEU A 171 6.36 -7.59 -1.04
C LEU A 171 4.98 -7.26 -1.61
N TYR A 172 4.28 -8.25 -2.16
CA TYR A 172 2.91 -8.11 -2.62
C TYR A 172 1.90 -8.45 -1.52
N ILE A 173 0.88 -7.60 -1.35
CA ILE A 173 -0.28 -7.88 -0.50
C ILE A 173 -1.33 -8.62 -1.33
N TYR A 174 -1.34 -9.95 -1.22
CA TYR A 174 -2.27 -10.82 -1.93
C TYR A 174 -3.70 -10.75 -1.38
N ALA A 175 -4.68 -10.74 -2.30
CA ALA A 175 -6.01 -11.24 -1.98
C ALA A 175 -5.87 -12.77 -1.85
N GLU A 176 -6.19 -13.35 -0.70
CA GLU A 176 -6.33 -14.81 -0.62
C GLU A 176 -7.42 -15.22 -1.60
N THR A 177 -7.11 -16.14 -2.50
CA THR A 177 -8.11 -16.93 -3.19
C THR A 177 -8.54 -18.02 -2.23
N ASP A 178 -9.76 -17.90 -1.69
CA ASP A 178 -10.44 -19.00 -0.98
C ASP A 178 -10.61 -20.22 -1.90
#